data_AF-A0A239AQL3-F1
#
_entry.id   AF-A0A239AQL3-F1
#
_cell.length_a   1.000
_cell.length_b   1.000
_cell.length_c   1.000
_cell.angle_alpha   90.00
_cell.angle_beta   90.00
_cell.angle_gamma   90.00
#
_symmetry.space_group_name_H-M   'P 1'
#
loop_
_entity.id
_entity.type
_entity.pdbx_description
1 polymer ?
#
loop_
_entity_poly.entity_id
_entity_poly.type
_entity_poly.pdbx_seq_one_letter_code
_entity_poly.pdbx_strand_id
1 'polypeptide(L)' 'MQTEIKEPQTENLLSKYEDKRTKCLVYTRVMGYHRPVESFNIGKKGEHKQRIHFKE' A
#
# COMPACT_ATOMS: atom_id res chain seq x y z
N MET A 1 9.42 7.71 33.47
CA MET A 1 9.14 6.27 33.31
C MET A 1 9.50 5.92 31.88
N GLN A 2 10.66 5.28 31.66
CA GLN A 2 11.03 4.84 30.31
C GLN A 2 10.02 3.78 29.86
N THR A 3 9.28 4.04 28.78
CA THR A 3 8.50 3.01 28.11
C THR A 3 9.46 2.19 27.26
N GLU A 4 9.72 0.96 27.67
CA GLU A 4 10.50 -0.01 26.92
C GLU A 4 9.78 -0.31 25.59
N ILE A 5 10.38 0.12 24.48
CA ILE A 5 9.91 -0.20 23.14
C ILE A 5 10.32 -1.66 22.88
N LYS A 6 9.40 -2.60 23.11
CA LYS A 6 9.60 -4.00 22.72
C LYS A 6 9.71 -4.08 21.20
N GLU A 7 10.88 -4.50 20.72
CA GLU A 7 11.15 -4.76 19.32
C GLU A 7 10.11 -5.77 18.78
N PRO A 8 9.34 -5.42 17.74
CA PRO A 8 8.16 -6.20 17.40
C PRO A 8 8.62 -7.49 16.73
N GLN A 9 8.23 -8.64 17.32
CA GLN A 9 8.43 -9.99 16.77
C GLN A 9 7.70 -10.21 15.41
N THR A 10 7.14 -9.15 14.82
CA THR A 10 6.34 -9.14 13.61
C THR A 10 7.12 -9.57 12.38
N GLU A 11 8.40 -9.23 12.30
CA GLU A 11 9.22 -9.51 11.12
C GLU A 11 9.46 -11.02 10.93
N ASN A 12 9.74 -11.73 12.04
CA ASN A 12 9.88 -13.18 12.06
C ASN A 12 8.54 -13.90 11.76
N LEU A 13 7.42 -13.35 12.22
CA LEU A 13 6.10 -13.88 11.91
C LEU A 13 5.72 -13.70 10.43
N LEU A 14 6.06 -12.55 9.84
CA LEU A 14 5.73 -12.24 8.45
C LEU A 14 6.51 -13.12 7.47
N SER A 15 7.79 -13.39 7.76
CA SER A 15 8.65 -14.25 6.93
C SER A 15 8.23 -15.72 6.95
N LYS A 16 7.67 -16.21 8.06
CA LYS A 16 7.13 -17.58 8.17
C LYS A 16 6.03 -17.91 7.14
N TYR A 17 5.35 -16.90 6.60
CA TYR A 17 4.21 -17.07 5.69
C TYR A 17 4.46 -16.54 4.28
N GLU A 18 5.71 -16.32 3.86
CA GLU A 18 6.03 -15.79 2.53
C GLU A 18 5.39 -16.63 1.40
N ASP A 19 5.50 -17.96 1.49
CA ASP A 19 4.98 -18.90 0.47
C ASP A 19 3.45 -18.85 0.31
N LYS A 20 2.74 -18.30 1.31
CA LYS A 20 1.27 -18.18 1.29
C LYS A 20 0.79 -16.81 0.81
N ARG A 21 1.70 -15.89 0.47
CA ARG A 21 1.33 -14.54 0.04
C ARG A 21 0.78 -14.56 -1.38
N THR A 22 -0.29 -13.81 -1.58
CA THR A 22 -0.84 -13.51 -2.91
C THR A 22 -0.75 -12.00 -3.15
N LYS A 23 -0.59 -11.63 -4.43
CA LYS A 23 -0.50 -10.23 -4.82
C LYS A 23 -1.85 -9.53 -4.61
N CYS A 24 -1.85 -8.46 -3.84
CA CYS A 24 -3.03 -7.61 -3.68
C CYS A 24 -3.18 -6.66 -4.88
N LEU A 25 -4.36 -6.63 -5.50
CA LEU A 25 -4.65 -5.70 -6.58
C LEU A 25 -5.28 -4.42 -6.01
N VAL A 26 -4.61 -3.30 -6.24
CA VAL A 26 -5.09 -1.99 -5.79
C VAL A 26 -5.81 -1.28 -6.93
N TYR A 27 -7.05 -0.86 -6.67
CA TYR A 27 -7.88 -0.09 -7.60
C TYR A 27 -8.09 1.33 -7.09
N THR A 28 -8.18 2.27 -8.01
CA THR A 28 -8.50 3.67 -7.70
C THR A 28 -9.45 4.25 -8.74
N ARG A 29 -10.14 5.33 -8.38
CA ARG A 29 -11.07 6.00 -9.28
C ARG A 29 -10.32 6.90 -10.27
N VAL A 30 -10.63 6.76 -11.55
CA VAL A 30 -10.13 7.57 -12.65
C VAL A 30 -11.33 8.04 -13.47
N MET A 31 -11.56 9.36 -13.52
CA MET A 31 -12.64 9.96 -14.33
C MET A 31 -14.00 9.26 -14.18
N GLY A 32 -14.33 8.77 -12.97
CA GLY A 32 -15.63 8.16 -12.68
C GLY A 32 -15.64 6.62 -12.55
N TYR A 33 -14.66 5.89 -13.08
CA TYR A 33 -14.62 4.41 -13.04
C TYR A 33 -13.42 3.86 -12.23
N HIS A 34 -13.49 2.59 -11.83
CA HIS A 34 -12.41 1.90 -11.13
C HIS A 34 -11.37 1.35 -12.11
N ARG A 35 -10.11 1.73 -11.91
CA ARG A 35 -8.99 1.27 -12.74
C ARG A 35 -7.89 0.70 -11.84
N PRO A 36 -7.28 -0.44 -12.19
CA PRO A 36 -6.17 -1.00 -11.41
C PRO A 36 -4.95 -0.08 -11.52
N VAL A 37 -4.34 0.25 -10.38
CA VAL A 37 -3.17 1.13 -10.30
C VAL A 37 -2.00 0.54 -11.09
N GLU A 38 -1.91 -0.79 -11.16
CA GLU A 38 -0.87 -1.51 -11.91
C GLU A 38 -0.88 -1.20 -13.41
N SER A 39 -2.04 -0.85 -13.97
CA SER A 39 -2.20 -0.51 -15.39
C SER A 39 -1.74 0.92 -15.73
N PHE A 40 -1.25 1.69 -14.76
CA PHE A 40 -0.91 3.10 -14.99
C PHE A 40 0.38 3.22 -15.80
N ASN A 41 0.35 4.12 -16.79
CA ASN A 41 1.56 4.55 -17.49
C ASN A 41 2.36 5.52 -16.61
N ILE A 42 3.56 5.92 -17.06
CA ILE A 42 4.48 6.77 -16.28
C ILE A 42 3.82 8.12 -15.91
N GLY A 43 3.14 8.77 -16.86
CA GLY A 43 2.46 10.04 -16.61
C GLY A 43 1.34 9.92 -15.56
N LYS A 44 0.52 8.87 -15.65
CA LYS A 44 -0.57 8.64 -14.70
C LYS A 44 -0.06 8.27 -13.30
N LYS A 45 1.06 7.54 -13.20
CA LYS A 45 1.75 7.29 -11.93
C LYS A 45 2.23 8.60 -11.28
N GLY A 46 2.75 9.54 -12.09
CA GLY A 46 3.14 10.88 -11.65
C GLY A 46 1.96 11.68 -11.10
N GLU A 47 0.88 11.80 -11.88
CA GLU A 47 -0.36 12.48 -11.43
C GLU A 47 -0.92 11.85 -10.15
N HIS A 48 -0.99 10.51 -10.08
CA HIS A 48 -1.55 9.82 -8.92
C HIS A 48 -0.78 10.12 -7.63
N LYS A 49 0.56 10.22 -7.69
CA LYS A 49 1.40 10.59 -6.54
C LYS A 49 1.20 12.04 -6.06
N GLN A 50 0.72 12.92 -6.93
CA GLN A 50 0.45 14.33 -6.61
C GLN A 50 -0.94 14.55 -6.01
N ARG A 51 -1.80 13.52 -5.96
CA ARG A 51 -3.13 13.61 -5.36
C ARG A 51 -3.01 13.81 -3.84
N ILE A 52 -3.80 14.72 -3.31
CA ILE A 52 -3.85 15.02 -1.87
C ILE A 52 -5.11 14.38 -1.30
N HIS A 53 -4.94 13.58 -0.26
CA HIS A 53 -6.05 13.01 0.49
C HIS A 53 -6.53 14.00 1.53
N PHE A 54 -7.85 14.17 1.63
CA PHE A 54 -8.46 14.89 2.73
C PHE A 54 -8.24 14.11 4.03
N LYS A 55 -7.94 14.82 5.12
CA LYS A 55 -7.95 14.27 6.48
C LYS A 55 -9.22 14.77 7.16
N GLU A 56 -10.08 13.84 7.53
CA GLU A 56 -11.26 14.09 8.37
C GLU A 56 -10.87 14.21 9.84
#